data_AF-A0A925TC82-F1
#
_entry.id   AF-A0A925TC82-F1
#
_cell.length_a   1.000
_cell.length_b   1.000
_cell.length_c   1.000
_cell.angle_alpha   90.00
_cell.angle_beta   90.00
_cell.angle_gamma   90.00
#
_symmetry.space_group_name_H-M   'P 1'
#
loop_
_entity.id
_entity.type
_entity.pdbx_description
1 polymer ?
#
loop_
_entity_poly.entity_id
_entity_poly.type
_entity_poly.pdbx_seq_one_letter_code
_entity_poly.pdbx_strand_id
1 'polypeptide(L)' 'MKARQQTSFLFDLDGTLVDSVYDHVLAWSDALREEGIDISVWRLHRKIGMSGDLLTKALVRETGRELDEAQLLRLRQLHA' A
#
# COMPACT_ATOMS: atom_id res chain seq x y z
N MET A 1 16.13 30.78 -33.10
CA MET A 1 15.48 29.45 -32.99
C MET A 1 15.00 29.29 -31.56
N LYS A 2 13.71 29.03 -31.30
CA LYS A 2 13.24 28.71 -29.94
C LYS A 2 13.80 27.34 -29.55
N ALA A 3 14.49 27.25 -28.41
CA ALA A 3 14.86 25.96 -27.85
C ALA A 3 13.58 25.13 -27.64
N ARG A 4 13.57 23.90 -28.15
CA ARG A 4 12.46 22.98 -27.99
C ARG A 4 12.46 22.56 -26.51
N GLN A 5 11.41 22.91 -25.76
CA GLN A 5 11.28 22.43 -24.39
C GLN A 5 11.25 20.90 -24.42
N GLN A 6 12.23 20.27 -23.77
CA GLN A 6 12.26 18.83 -23.59
C GLN A 6 11.31 18.44 -22.47
N THR A 7 10.53 17.38 -22.69
CA THR A 7 9.62 16.85 -21.69
C THR A 7 10.41 16.16 -20.58
N SER A 8 10.14 16.53 -19.33
CA SER A 8 10.61 15.81 -18.15
C SER A 8 9.65 14.67 -17.80
N PHE A 9 10.19 13.57 -17.28
CA PHE A 9 9.41 12.39 -16.89
C PHE A 9 9.61 12.10 -15.41
N LEU A 10 8.53 11.68 -14.76
CA LEU A 10 8.53 11.13 -13.41
C LEU A 10 7.89 9.75 -13.50
N PHE A 11 8.59 8.74 -13.00
CA PHE A 11 8.12 7.36 -12.97
C PHE A 11 7.86 6.95 -11.52
N ASP A 12 6.77 6.21 -11.32
CA ASP A 12 6.58 5.42 -10.12
C ASP A 12 7.54 4.20 -10.14
N LEU A 13 7.71 3.53 -9.00
CA LEU A 13 8.61 2.39 -8.85
C LEU A 13 7.86 1.06 -8.98
N ASP A 14 6.97 0.78 -8.01
CA ASP A 14 6.31 -0.52 -7.87
C ASP A 14 5.24 -0.73 -8.95
N GLY A 15 5.36 -1.81 -9.72
CA GLY A 15 4.47 -2.09 -10.84
C GLY A 15 4.70 -1.21 -12.08
N THR A 16 5.65 -0.27 -12.02
CA THR A 16 6.04 0.57 -13.15
C THR A 16 7.44 0.23 -13.65
N LEU A 17 8.44 0.29 -12.77
CA LEU A 17 9.84 -0.03 -13.08
C LEU A 17 10.25 -1.41 -12.54
N VAL A 18 9.57 -1.89 -11.51
CA VAL A 18 9.81 -3.20 -10.88
C VAL A 18 8.51 -3.97 -10.78
N ASP A 19 8.51 -5.26 -11.10
CA ASP A 19 7.36 -6.15 -10.91
C ASP A 19 7.26 -6.61 -9.45
N SER A 20 6.88 -5.69 -8.56
CA SER A 20 6.85 -5.85 -7.10
C SER A 20 5.45 -5.76 -6.50
N VAL A 21 4.41 -5.51 -7.30
CA VAL A 21 3.05 -5.27 -6.78
C VAL A 21 2.52 -6.48 -6.02
N TYR A 22 2.71 -7.69 -6.56
CA TYR A 22 2.20 -8.90 -5.91
C TYR A 22 2.87 -9.17 -4.56
N ASP A 23 4.19 -9.01 -4.48
CA ASP A 23 4.92 -9.17 -3.22
C ASP A 23 4.45 -8.14 -2.19
N HIS A 24 4.24 -6.89 -2.60
CA HIS A 24 3.71 -5.84 -1.74
C HIS A 24 2.28 -6.17 -1.24
N VAL A 25 1.43 -6.75 -2.09
CA VAL A 25 0.10 -7.21 -1.68
C VAL A 25 0.19 -8.34 -0.66
N LEU A 26 1.08 -9.30 -0.86
CA LEU A 26 1.26 -10.43 0.05
C LEU A 26 1.79 -9.97 1.40
N ALA A 27 2.78 -9.07 1.42
CA ALA A 27 3.30 -8.48 2.67
C ALA A 27 2.19 -7.81 3.49
N TRP A 28 1.31 -7.02 2.85
CA TRP A 28 0.14 -6.46 3.53
C TRP A 28 -0.85 -7.52 3.99
N SER A 29 -1.11 -8.53 3.15
CA SER A 29 -2.03 -9.61 3.48
C SER A 29 -1.57 -10.37 4.72
N ASP A 30 -0.27 -10.62 4.85
CA ASP A 30 0.29 -11.38 5.97
C ASP A 30 0.32 -10.53 7.25
N ALA A 31 0.75 -9.27 7.17
CA ALA A 31 0.70 -8.33 8.30
C ALA A 31 -0.73 -8.16 8.85
N LEU A 32 -1.73 -8.07 7.97
CA LEU A 32 -3.14 -7.95 8.37
C LEU A 32 -3.66 -9.24 9.02
N ARG A 33 -3.29 -10.41 8.48
CA ARG A 33 -3.67 -11.70 9.07
C ARG A 33 -3.11 -11.89 10.47
N GLU A 34 -1.89 -11.44 10.74
CA GLU A 34 -1.30 -11.47 12.08
C GLU A 34 -2.09 -10.62 13.10
N GLU A 35 -2.72 -9.53 12.66
CA GLU A 35 -3.64 -8.73 13.49
C GLU A 35 -5.11 -9.25 13.46
N GLY A 36 -5.33 -10.43 12.88
CA GLY A 36 -6.64 -11.06 12.77
C GLY A 36 -7.60 -10.28 11.86
N ILE A 37 -7.08 -9.61 10.83
CA ILE A 37 -7.84 -8.86 9.83
C ILE A 37 -7.80 -9.62 8.51
N ASP A 38 -8.91 -10.27 8.14
CA ASP A 38 -9.00 -10.99 6.87
C ASP A 38 -9.58 -10.08 5.77
N ILE A 39 -8.76 -9.77 4.78
CA ILE A 39 -9.12 -8.97 3.62
C ILE A 39 -8.69 -9.69 2.37
N SER A 40 -9.63 -9.84 1.44
CA SER A 40 -9.37 -10.44 0.14
C SER A 40 -8.25 -9.69 -0.61
N VAL A 41 -7.28 -10.43 -1.11
CA VAL A 41 -6.10 -9.94 -1.87
C VAL A 41 -6.47 -8.91 -2.95
N TRP A 42 -7.56 -9.10 -3.70
CA TRP A 42 -7.98 -8.15 -4.75
C TRP A 42 -8.36 -6.76 -4.20
N ARG A 43 -8.83 -6.66 -2.94
CA ARG A 43 -9.10 -5.37 -2.28
C ARG A 43 -7.80 -4.65 -1.95
N LEU A 44 -6.81 -5.39 -1.43
CA LEU A 44 -5.46 -4.88 -1.15
C LEU A 44 -4.74 -4.44 -2.42
N HIS A 45 -4.86 -5.22 -3.49
CA HIS A 45 -4.27 -4.90 -4.80
C HIS A 45 -4.74 -3.54 -5.34
N ARG A 46 -5.99 -3.14 -5.08
CA ARG A 46 -6.52 -1.80 -5.46
C ARG A 46 -6.04 -0.65 -4.57
N LYS A 47 -5.23 -0.94 -3.54
CA LYS A 47 -4.71 0.03 -2.57
C LYS A 47 -3.20 0.20 -2.67
N ILE A 48 -2.50 -0.68 -3.40
CA ILE A 48 -1.07 -0.53 -3.68
C ILE A 48 -0.83 0.78 -4.43
N GLY A 49 0.25 1.48 -4.04
CA GLY A 49 0.55 2.85 -4.45
C GLY A 49 0.06 3.92 -3.46
N MET A 50 -0.81 3.56 -2.50
CA MET A 50 -1.06 4.40 -1.33
C MET A 50 0.10 4.31 -0.34
N SER A 51 0.34 5.38 0.42
CA SER A 51 1.19 5.26 1.60
C SER A 51 0.55 4.32 2.62
N GLY A 52 1.35 3.64 3.45
CA GLY A 52 0.84 2.70 4.45
C GLY A 52 -0.19 3.32 5.40
N ASP A 53 -0.05 4.61 5.72
CA ASP A 53 -1.02 5.36 6.53
C ASP A 53 -2.35 5.59 5.83
N LEU A 54 -2.33 5.86 4.52
CA LEU A 54 -3.54 5.99 3.74
C LEU A 54 -4.22 4.64 3.54
N LEU A 55 -3.43 3.58 3.33
CA LEU A 55 -3.92 2.22 3.23
C LEU A 55 -4.62 1.79 4.53
N THR A 56 -3.96 1.89 5.67
CA THR A 56 -4.54 1.53 6.99
C THR A 56 -5.80 2.34 7.31
N LYS A 57 -5.82 3.65 7.03
CA LYS A 57 -7.03 4.48 7.16
C LYS A 57 -8.16 4.03 6.24
N ALA A 58 -7.85 3.66 4.99
CA ALA A 58 -8.84 3.13 4.06
C ALA A 58 -9.41 1.80 4.56
N LEU A 59 -8.58 0.95 5.16
CA LEU A 59 -9.01 -0.33 5.75
C LEU A 59 -9.93 -0.14 6.96
N VAL A 60 -9.61 0.78 7.88
CA VAL A 60 -10.48 1.14 9.02
C VAL A 60 -11.87 1.54 8.52
N ARG A 61 -11.91 2.40 7.50
CA ARG A 61 -13.18 2.86 6.91
C ARG A 61 -13.95 1.75 6.19
N GLU A 62 -13.27 0.85 5.50
CA GLU A 62 -13.91 -0.26 4.75
C GLU A 62 -14.40 -1.38 5.67
N THR A 63 -13.66 -1.69 6.73
CA THR A 63 -13.98 -2.79 7.66
C THR A 63 -14.88 -2.35 8.82
N GLY A 64 -14.97 -1.05 9.09
CA GLY A 64 -15.65 -0.52 10.28
C GLY A 64 -14.97 -0.89 11.60
N ARG A 65 -13.75 -1.44 11.54
CA ARG A 65 -12.95 -1.84 12.70
C ARG A 65 -12.06 -0.69 13.10
N GLU A 66 -12.07 -0.34 14.39
CA GLU A 66 -11.08 0.58 14.93
C GLU A 66 -9.74 -0.16 15.11
N LEU A 67 -8.65 0.50 14.72
CA LEU A 67 -7.29 0.06 14.98
C LEU A 67 -6.67 1.05 15.95
N ASP A 68 -6.18 0.56 17.09
CA ASP A 68 -5.46 1.40 18.03
C ASP A 68 -4.05 1.74 17.51
N GLU A 69 -3.38 2.71 18.15
CA GLU A 69 -2.03 3.13 17.74
C GLU A 69 -1.01 1.99 17.81
N ALA A 70 -1.16 1.06 18.75
CA ALA A 70 -0.26 -0.07 18.91
C ALA A 70 -0.42 -1.09 17.76
N GLN A 71 -1.65 -1.34 17.32
CA GLN A 71 -1.97 -2.14 16.14
C GLN A 71 -1.43 -1.50 14.87
N LEU A 72 -1.59 -0.19 14.70
CA LEU A 72 -1.04 0.54 13.55
C LEU A 72 0.48 0.47 13.52
N LEU A 73 1.14 0.58 14.68
CA LEU A 73 2.59 0.44 14.78
C LEU A 73 3.04 -0.98 14.39
N ARG A 74 2.36 -2.02 14.90
CA ARG A 74 2.67 -3.41 14.55
C ARG A 74 2.44 -3.70 13.07
N LEU A 75 1.34 -3.23 12.48
CA LEU A 75 1.10 -3.36 11.04
C LEU A 75 2.23 -2.75 10.20
N ARG A 76 2.74 -1.58 10.59
CA ARG A 76 3.89 -0.96 9.92
C ARG A 76 5.17 -1.77 10.07
N GLN A 77 5.39 -2.37 11.24
CA GLN A 77 6.58 -3.21 11.50
C GLN A 77 6.52 -4.56 10.79
N LEU A 78 5.35 -5.19 10.72
CA LEU A 78 5.15 -6.49 10.08
C LEU A 78 5.20 -6.39 8.55
N HIS A 79 4.81 -5.25 8.00
CA HIS A 79 4.87 -4.98 6.58
C HIS A 79 6.28 -4.60 6.08
N ALA A 80 7.08 -3.93 6.91
CA ALA A 80 8.40 -3.37 6.55
C ALA A 80 9.50 -4.44 6.47
#